data_AF-A0A382NUU1-F1
#
_entry.id   AF-A0A382NUU1-F1
#
_cell.length_a   1.000
_cell.length_b   1.000
_cell.length_c   1.000
_cell.angle_alpha   90.00
_cell.angle_beta   90.00
_cell.angle_gamma   90.00
#
_symmetry.space_group_name_H-M   'P 1'
#
loop_
_entity.id
_entity.type
_entity.pdbx_description
1 polymer ?
#
loop_
_entity_poly.entity_id
_entity_poly.type
_entity_poly.pdbx_seq_one_letter_code
_entity_poly.pdbx_strand_id
1 'polypeptide(L)'
;MKKIIMLAVAAMLAFNVSAADKKAKKQWTLMLAELKLSDEQNPKFQALQKEQKEFLAEQKKRSAEEKKTAGKPFWKARTAKLKELFTEDQMSVWNAYQAKQKAAREKKAQEK
;
A
#
# COMPACT_ATOMS: atom_id res chain seq x y z
N MET A 1 -37.02 21.18 -7.69
CA MET A 1 -35.97 21.26 -6.64
C MET A 1 -35.74 19.88 -6.03
N LYS A 2 -34.76 19.08 -6.52
CA LYS A 2 -34.25 17.85 -5.84
C LYS A 2 -33.13 17.06 -6.58
N LYS A 3 -32.55 17.55 -7.69
CA LYS A 3 -31.58 16.77 -8.49
C LYS A 3 -30.21 17.43 -8.76
N ILE A 4 -29.87 18.56 -8.13
CA ILE A 4 -28.64 19.32 -8.49
C ILE A 4 -27.53 19.21 -7.42
N ILE A 5 -27.79 18.68 -6.22
CA ILE A 5 -26.80 18.74 -5.12
C ILE A 5 -25.76 17.60 -5.15
N MET A 6 -25.98 16.49 -5.87
CA MET A 6 -25.04 15.35 -5.84
C MET A 6 -23.78 15.51 -6.72
N LEU A 7 -23.74 16.45 -7.67
CA LEU A 7 -22.60 16.58 -8.59
C LEU A 7 -21.42 17.40 -8.02
N ALA A 8 -21.64 18.21 -6.97
CA ALA A 8 -20.57 19.05 -6.41
C ALA A 8 -19.64 18.32 -5.42
N VAL A 9 -20.07 17.19 -4.84
CA VAL A 9 -19.28 16.47 -3.83
C VAL A 9 -18.13 15.66 -4.44
N ALA A 10 -18.28 15.16 -5.67
CA ALA A 10 -17.23 14.40 -6.35
C ALA A 10 -16.05 15.29 -6.81
N ALA A 11 -16.30 16.56 -7.12
CA ALA A 11 -15.26 17.49 -7.58
C ALA A 11 -14.29 17.91 -6.45
N MET A 12 -14.76 18.00 -5.19
CA MET A 12 -13.90 18.38 -4.06
C MET A 12 -12.91 17.29 -3.63
N LEU A 13 -13.16 16.02 -3.96
CA LEU A 13 -12.22 14.93 -3.69
C LEU A 13 -11.02 14.92 -4.67
N ALA A 14 -11.18 15.46 -5.89
CA ALA A 14 -10.14 15.44 -6.91
C ALA A 14 -9.02 16.47 -6.68
N PHE A 15 -9.30 17.56 -5.94
CA PHE A 15 -8.32 18.63 -5.67
C PHE A 15 -7.51 18.45 -4.38
N ASN A 16 -7.86 17.47 -3.53
CA ASN A 16 -7.19 17.23 -2.24
C ASN A 16 -6.16 16.10 -2.26
N VAL A 17 -5.55 15.78 -3.42
CA VAL A 17 -4.29 15.02 -3.42
C VAL A 17 -3.22 15.89 -2.77
N SER A 18 -2.96 15.63 -1.49
CA SER A 18 -1.99 16.38 -0.70
C SER A 18 -0.60 16.23 -1.33
N ALA A 19 0.30 17.18 -1.06
CA ALA A 19 1.71 17.05 -1.48
C ALA A 19 2.35 15.74 -0.97
N ALA A 20 1.88 15.24 0.19
CA ALA A 20 2.29 13.95 0.74
C ALA A 20 1.83 12.77 -0.12
N ASP A 21 0.62 12.80 -0.67
CA ASP A 21 0.11 11.77 -1.57
C ASP A 21 0.86 11.76 -2.91
N LYS A 22 1.17 12.93 -3.46
CA LYS A 22 2.02 13.03 -4.68
C LYS A 22 3.41 12.44 -4.44
N LYS A 23 4.01 12.75 -3.28
CA LYS A 23 5.33 12.22 -2.90
C LYS A 23 5.29 10.71 -2.71
N ALA A 24 4.27 10.18 -2.04
CA ALA A 24 4.10 8.74 -1.84
C ALA A 24 3.91 7.99 -3.17
N LYS A 25 3.09 8.53 -4.08
CA LYS A 25 2.89 7.95 -5.42
C LYS A 25 4.19 7.94 -6.23
N LYS A 26 4.97 9.02 -6.19
CA LYS A 26 6.27 9.09 -6.87
C LYS A 26 7.26 8.07 -6.33
N GLN A 27 7.37 7.94 -5.00
CA GLN A 27 8.25 6.96 -4.35
C GLN A 27 7.85 5.52 -4.69
N TRP A 28 6.54 5.24 -4.76
CA TRP A 28 6.03 3.94 -5.22
C TRP A 28 6.43 3.63 -6.65
N THR A 29 6.22 4.56 -7.58
CA THR A 29 6.60 4.37 -9.00
C THR A 29 8.09 4.15 -9.19
N LEU A 30 8.93 4.90 -8.46
CA LEU A 30 10.39 4.72 -8.49
C LEU A 30 10.80 3.33 -8.00
N MET A 31 10.24 2.88 -6.88
CA MET A 31 10.51 1.55 -6.34
C MET A 31 10.07 0.43 -7.30
N LEU A 32 8.93 0.58 -7.99
CA LEU A 32 8.50 -0.40 -9.00
C LEU A 32 9.47 -0.48 -10.18
N ALA A 33 10.00 0.66 -10.63
CA ALA A 33 11.01 0.69 -11.68
C ALA A 33 12.32 0.04 -11.22
N GLU A 34 12.70 0.22 -9.95
CA GLU A 34 13.91 -0.36 -9.36
C GLU A 34 13.79 -1.87 -9.13
N LEU A 35 12.59 -2.38 -8.82
CA LEU A 35 12.32 -3.81 -8.73
C LEU A 35 12.53 -4.55 -10.07
N LYS A 36 12.41 -3.86 -11.21
CA LYS A 36 12.57 -4.43 -12.55
C LYS A 36 11.87 -5.80 -12.68
N LEU A 37 10.60 -5.86 -12.28
CA LEU A 37 9.84 -7.11 -12.30
C LEU A 37 9.78 -7.66 -13.72
N SER A 38 10.05 -8.96 -13.86
CA SER A 38 9.87 -9.64 -15.15
C SER A 38 8.39 -9.68 -15.56
N ASP A 39 8.13 -9.98 -16.82
CA ASP A 39 6.77 -10.15 -17.35
C ASP A 39 5.98 -11.24 -16.62
N GLU A 40 6.68 -12.26 -16.08
CA GLU A 40 6.06 -13.30 -15.26
C GLU A 40 5.83 -12.87 -13.81
N GLN A 41 6.72 -12.03 -13.25
CA GLN A 41 6.62 -11.56 -11.87
C GLN A 41 5.57 -10.47 -11.72
N ASN A 42 5.46 -9.57 -12.70
CA ASN A 42 4.57 -8.41 -12.66
C ASN A 42 3.09 -8.77 -12.38
N PRO A 43 2.43 -9.69 -13.11
CA PRO A 43 1.03 -10.04 -12.83
C PRO A 43 0.86 -10.70 -11.45
N LYS A 44 1.81 -11.53 -11.02
CA LYS A 44 1.80 -12.15 -9.68
C LYS A 44 1.93 -11.09 -8.58
N PHE A 45 2.81 -10.12 -8.78
CA PHE A 45 3.00 -9.02 -7.84
C PHE A 45 1.74 -8.14 -7.76
N GLN A 46 1.11 -7.83 -8.90
CA GLN A 46 -0.16 -7.09 -8.93
C GLN A 46 -1.28 -7.83 -8.21
N ALA A 47 -1.36 -9.15 -8.35
CA ALA A 47 -2.30 -9.97 -7.58
C ALA A 47 -2.07 -9.83 -6.07
N LEU A 48 -0.81 -9.87 -5.60
CA LEU A 48 -0.48 -9.63 -4.18
C LEU A 48 -0.87 -8.23 -3.69
N GLN A 49 -0.79 -7.21 -4.55
CA GLN A 49 -1.27 -5.86 -4.20
C GLN A 49 -2.79 -5.81 -4.08
N LYS A 50 -3.51 -6.54 -4.94
CA LYS A 50 -4.97 -6.65 -4.87
C LYS A 50 -5.42 -7.37 -3.59
N GLU A 51 -4.81 -8.52 -3.27
CA GLU A 51 -5.05 -9.25 -2.02
C GLU A 51 -4.84 -8.33 -0.79
N GLN A 52 -3.75 -7.55 -0.79
CA GLN A 52 -3.49 -6.59 0.29
C GLN A 52 -4.55 -5.50 0.38
N LYS A 53 -5.01 -4.96 -0.75
CA LYS A 53 -6.04 -3.91 -0.76
C LYS A 53 -7.37 -4.45 -0.20
N GLU A 54 -7.76 -5.65 -0.59
CA GLU A 54 -8.96 -6.33 -0.09
C GLU A 54 -8.86 -6.60 1.40
N PHE A 55 -7.72 -7.15 1.86
CA PHE A 55 -7.46 -7.37 3.28
C PHE A 55 -7.53 -6.07 4.09
N LEU A 56 -6.95 -4.97 3.58
CA LEU A 56 -7.02 -3.67 4.25
C LEU A 56 -8.44 -3.09 4.27
N ALA A 57 -9.23 -3.31 3.22
CA ALA A 57 -10.63 -2.91 3.20
C ALA A 57 -11.47 -3.67 4.24
N GLU A 58 -11.20 -4.97 4.41
CA GLU A 58 -11.86 -5.80 5.42
C GLU A 58 -11.38 -5.45 6.84
N GLN A 59 -10.08 -5.22 7.03
CA GLN A 59 -9.49 -4.73 8.28
C GLN A 59 -10.19 -3.47 8.77
N LYS A 60 -10.56 -2.52 7.90
CA LYS A 60 -11.26 -1.30 8.32
C LYS A 60 -12.58 -1.56 9.05
N LYS A 61 -13.24 -2.70 8.79
CA LYS A 61 -14.50 -3.12 9.41
C LYS A 61 -14.31 -3.86 10.75
N ARG A 62 -13.09 -4.31 11.05
CA ARG A 62 -12.74 -5.10 12.25
C ARG A 62 -12.47 -4.22 13.48
N SER A 63 -12.75 -4.76 14.66
CA SER A 63 -12.34 -4.20 15.95
C SER A 63 -10.82 -4.22 16.11
N ALA A 64 -10.27 -3.46 17.06
CA ALA A 64 -8.82 -3.40 17.27
C ALA A 64 -8.19 -4.76 17.60
N GLU A 65 -8.93 -5.63 18.29
CA GLU A 65 -8.49 -6.97 18.66
C GLU A 65 -8.49 -7.92 17.45
N GLU A 66 -9.57 -7.92 16.67
CA GLU A 66 -9.68 -8.68 15.41
C GLU A 66 -8.64 -8.25 14.38
N LYS A 67 -8.28 -6.96 14.34
CA LYS A 67 -7.22 -6.44 13.48
C LYS A 67 -5.85 -7.03 13.84
N LYS A 68 -5.57 -7.21 15.14
CA LYS A 68 -4.33 -7.82 15.62
C LYS A 68 -4.28 -9.31 15.28
N THR A 69 -5.37 -10.03 15.52
CA THR A 69 -5.44 -11.49 15.28
C THR A 69 -5.39 -11.84 13.80
N ALA A 70 -6.15 -11.13 12.95
CA ALA A 70 -6.15 -11.36 11.50
C ALA A 70 -4.91 -10.78 10.79
N GLY A 71 -4.28 -9.75 11.36
CA GLY A 71 -3.13 -9.05 10.80
C GLY A 71 -1.89 -9.95 10.66
N LYS A 72 -1.45 -10.53 11.77
CA LYS A 72 -0.20 -11.31 11.83
C LYS A 72 -0.14 -12.46 10.80
N PRO A 73 -1.16 -13.34 10.66
CA PRO A 73 -1.10 -14.43 9.68
C PRO A 73 -1.07 -13.92 8.23
N PHE A 74 -1.86 -12.89 7.91
CA PHE A 74 -1.88 -12.29 6.57
C PHE A 74 -0.50 -11.77 6.16
N TRP A 75 0.15 -10.96 7.02
CA TRP A 75 1.45 -10.38 6.70
C TRP A 75 2.56 -11.44 6.62
N LYS A 76 2.48 -12.51 7.42
CA LYS A 76 3.41 -13.64 7.32
C LYS A 76 3.27 -14.36 5.97
N ALA A 77 2.05 -14.71 5.58
CA ALA A 77 1.79 -15.36 4.30
C ALA A 77 2.21 -14.49 3.11
N ARG A 78 1.87 -13.20 3.13
CA ARG A 78 2.26 -12.26 2.07
C ARG A 78 3.78 -12.12 1.95
N THR A 79 4.50 -12.11 3.07
CA THR A 79 5.96 -12.04 3.06
C THR A 79 6.59 -13.30 2.46
N ALA A 80 6.02 -14.49 2.75
CA ALA A 80 6.46 -15.74 2.11
C ALA A 80 6.25 -15.70 0.60
N LYS A 81 5.04 -15.33 0.14
CA LYS A 81 4.75 -15.17 -1.30
C LYS A 81 5.68 -14.19 -2.00
N LEU A 82 6.07 -13.09 -1.33
CA LEU A 82 7.04 -12.15 -1.91
C LEU A 82 8.45 -12.74 -2.01
N LYS A 83 8.90 -13.50 -1.01
CA LYS A 83 10.22 -14.16 -1.05
C LYS A 83 10.32 -15.21 -2.15
N GLU A 84 9.22 -15.89 -2.44
CA GLU A 84 9.14 -16.84 -3.56
C GLU A 84 9.08 -16.12 -4.91
N LEU A 85 8.44 -14.94 -4.95
CA LEU A 85 8.25 -14.19 -6.18
C LEU A 85 9.49 -13.41 -6.62
N PHE A 86 10.20 -12.81 -5.65
CA PHE A 86 11.32 -11.91 -5.90
C PHE A 86 12.66 -12.63 -5.81
N THR A 87 13.64 -12.13 -6.56
CA THR A 87 15.05 -12.46 -6.33
C THR A 87 15.56 -11.82 -5.04
N GLU A 88 16.75 -12.22 -4.59
CA GLU A 88 17.37 -11.64 -3.40
C GLU A 88 17.58 -10.11 -3.55
N ASP A 89 18.05 -9.66 -4.71
CA ASP A 89 18.23 -8.23 -5.01
C ASP A 89 16.91 -7.47 -4.96
N GLN A 90 15.86 -8.02 -5.57
CA GLN A 90 14.52 -7.43 -5.55
C GLN A 90 13.94 -7.38 -4.12
N MET A 91 14.18 -8.41 -3.32
CA MET A 91 13.81 -8.42 -1.90
C MET A 91 14.55 -7.35 -1.11
N SER A 92 15.83 -7.09 -1.41
CA SER A 92 16.61 -6.01 -0.79
C SER A 92 16.00 -4.63 -1.10
N VAL A 93 15.69 -4.36 -2.37
CA VAL A 93 15.00 -3.12 -2.80
C VAL A 93 13.65 -2.97 -2.10
N TRP A 94 12.86 -4.04 -2.05
CA TRP A 94 11.55 -4.05 -1.37
C TRP A 94 11.68 -3.74 0.14
N ASN A 95 12.64 -4.37 0.82
CA ASN A 95 12.88 -4.16 2.25
C ASN A 95 13.34 -2.74 2.55
N ALA A 96 14.24 -2.18 1.73
CA ALA A 96 14.70 -0.80 1.85
C ALA A 96 13.53 0.19 1.70
N TYR A 97 12.63 -0.05 0.75
CA TYR A 97 11.41 0.74 0.61
C TYR A 97 10.51 0.63 1.85
N GLN A 98 10.26 -0.57 2.36
CA GLN A 98 9.45 -0.77 3.58
C GLN A 98 10.05 -0.06 4.80
N ALA A 99 11.37 -0.12 4.97
CA ALA A 99 12.08 0.56 6.05
C ALA A 99 11.91 2.09 5.96
N LYS A 100 12.08 2.68 4.77
CA LYS A 100 11.83 4.11 4.53
C LYS A 100 10.39 4.50 4.89
N GLN A 101 9.41 3.68 4.50
CA GLN A 101 8.00 3.94 4.81
C GLN A 101 7.67 3.75 6.29
N LYS A 102 8.38 2.88 7.01
CA LYS A 102 8.25 2.73 8.46
C LYS A 102 8.83 3.95 9.17
N ALA A 103 10.06 4.35 8.85
CA ALA A 103 10.70 5.53 9.43
C ALA A 103 9.90 6.81 9.20
N ALA A 104 9.32 6.99 8.00
CA ALA A 104 8.45 8.12 7.70
C ALA A 104 7.16 8.14 8.55
N ARG A 105 6.62 6.98 8.92
CA ARG A 105 5.45 6.87 9.81
C ARG A 105 5.82 7.15 11.25
N GLU A 106 6.97 6.64 11.71
CA GLU A 106 7.48 6.87 13.06
C GLU A 106 7.80 8.35 13.30
N LYS A 107 8.48 9.01 12.35
CA LYS A 107 8.76 10.45 12.43
C LYS A 107 7.47 11.27 12.57
N LYS A 108 6.45 10.95 11.75
CA LYS A 108 5.12 11.60 11.84
C LYS A 108 4.39 11.34 13.15
N ALA A 109 4.66 10.21 13.80
CA ALA A 109 4.04 9.88 15.10
C ALA A 109 4.74 10.60 16.25
N GLN A 110 6.03 10.93 16.11
CA GLN A 110 6.79 11.72 17.09
C GLN A 110 6.51 13.24 16.98
N GLU A 111 6.12 13.71 15.80
CA GLU A 111 5.72 15.10 15.55
C GLU A 111 4.25 15.40 15.91
N LYS A 112 3.50 14.39 16.37
CA LYS A 112 2.10 14.49 16.80
C LYS A 112 1.98 14.35 18.30
#